data_AF-A0A5C7YFJ6-F1
#
_entry.id   AF-A0A5C7YFJ6-F1
#
_cell.length_a   1.000
_cell.length_b   1.000
_cell.length_c   1.000
_cell.angle_alpha   90.00
_cell.angle_beta   90.00
_cell.angle_gamma   90.00
#
_symmetry.space_group_name_H-M   'P 1'
#
loop_
_entity.id
_entity.type
_entity.pdbx_description
1 polymer ?
#
loop_
_entity_poly.entity_id
_entity_poly.type
_entity_poly.pdbx_seq_one_letter_code
_entity_poly.pdbx_strand_id
1 'polypeptide(L)'
;MTTPRGAVGGAHAGYRIYPCKNGRVAMAALEAHFAQRLCDAAGIRIGHPVKDLFKPSVHKAIENFVSGKTRQELDALAEARDIPLLTLR
;
A
#
# COMPACT_ATOMS: atom_id res chain seq x y z
N MET A 1 -6.02 17.73 2.00
CA MET A 1 -5.23 16.52 1.66
C MET A 1 -4.72 15.79 2.91
N THR A 2 -4.30 16.52 3.95
CA THR A 2 -3.74 16.01 5.22
C THR A 2 -4.78 15.72 6.32
N THR A 3 -6.06 16.03 6.08
CA THR A 3 -7.13 15.68 7.02
C THR A 3 -7.26 14.15 7.13
N PRO A 4 -7.83 13.59 8.21
CA PRO A 4 -7.95 12.14 8.39
C PRO A 4 -8.70 11.40 7.26
N ARG A 5 -9.52 12.12 6.48
CA ARG A 5 -10.23 11.61 5.29
C ARG A 5 -9.51 11.90 3.97
N GLY A 6 -8.41 12.64 4.00
CA GLY A 6 -7.63 13.02 2.85
C GLY A 6 -6.57 11.99 2.47
N ALA A 7 -6.06 12.10 1.24
CA ALA A 7 -5.13 11.13 0.67
C ALA A 7 -3.87 10.90 1.51
N VAL A 8 -3.33 11.95 2.15
CA VAL A 8 -2.11 11.84 2.97
C VAL A 8 -2.39 11.83 4.47
N GLY A 9 -3.67 11.75 4.87
CA GLY A 9 -4.08 11.57 6.26
C GLY A 9 -4.43 10.13 6.64
N GLY A 10 -4.08 9.16 5.78
CA GLY A 10 -4.27 7.72 6.05
C GLY A 10 -5.55 7.10 5.47
N ALA A 11 -6.39 7.89 4.80
CA ALA A 11 -7.61 7.41 4.13
C ALA A 11 -7.37 6.78 2.76
N HIS A 12 -6.16 6.90 2.21
CA HIS A 12 -5.77 6.26 0.96
C HIS A 12 -4.95 5.02 1.26
N ALA A 13 -5.33 3.87 0.71
CA ALA A 13 -4.64 2.61 1.01
C ALA A 13 -3.18 2.57 0.49
N GLY A 14 -2.86 3.39 -0.51
CA GLY A 14 -1.49 3.61 -0.97
C GLY A 14 -0.68 4.56 -0.10
N TYR A 15 -1.25 5.21 0.92
CA TYR A 15 -0.52 6.14 1.80
C TYR A 15 -0.89 5.95 3.26
N ARG A 16 -0.25 4.95 3.89
CA ARG A 16 -0.55 4.50 5.26
C ARG A 16 0.57 3.60 5.78
N ILE A 17 0.64 3.46 7.11
CA ILE A 17 1.47 2.45 7.77
C ILE A 17 0.65 1.19 8.05
N TYR A 18 1.19 0.03 7.67
CA TYR A 18 0.57 -1.28 7.89
C TYR A 18 1.45 -2.18 8.77
N PRO A 19 0.85 -3.08 9.58
CA PRO A 19 1.59 -4.18 10.19
C PRO A 19 2.05 -5.17 9.11
N CYS A 20 3.26 -5.71 9.28
CA CYS A 20 3.78 -6.83 8.51
C CYS A 20 4.21 -7.96 9.47
N LYS A 21 4.57 -9.13 8.95
CA LYS A 21 4.81 -10.36 9.73
C LYS A 21 5.80 -10.18 10.88
N ASN A 22 6.81 -9.32 10.72
CA ASN A 22 7.86 -9.07 11.71
C ASN A 22 8.19 -7.56 11.86
N GLY A 23 7.18 -6.69 11.73
CA GLY A 23 7.37 -5.25 11.90
C GLY A 23 6.24 -4.41 11.30
N ARG A 24 6.60 -3.28 10.69
CA ARG A 24 5.66 -2.39 9.99
C ARG A 24 6.24 -1.94 8.66
N VAL A 25 5.37 -1.51 7.75
CA VAL A 25 5.73 -0.92 6.47
C VAL A 25 4.98 0.39 6.26
N ALA A 26 5.69 1.44 5.89
CA ALA A 26 5.12 2.70 5.42
C ALA A 26 4.94 2.62 3.90
N MET A 27 3.71 2.83 3.43
CA MET A 27 3.36 2.86 2.01
C MET A 27 3.22 4.32 1.53
N ALA A 28 3.72 4.63 0.33
CA ALA A 28 3.65 5.97 -0.26
C ALA A 28 3.27 5.99 -1.76
N ALA A 29 2.48 5.01 -2.21
CA ALA A 29 1.97 4.85 -3.58
C ALA A 29 0.76 5.78 -3.87
N LEU A 30 0.98 7.10 -3.89
CA LEU A 30 -0.05 8.11 -4.20
C LEU A 30 -0.30 8.29 -5.71
N GLU A 31 0.73 8.10 -6.52
CA GLU A 31 0.64 8.31 -7.96
C GLU A 31 -0.06 7.12 -8.63
N ALA A 32 -0.86 7.37 -9.65
CA ALA A 32 -1.73 6.35 -10.26
C ALA A 32 -0.97 5.09 -10.70
N HIS A 33 0.23 5.26 -11.24
CA HIS A 33 1.05 4.15 -11.72
C HIS A 33 1.67 3.33 -10.56
N PHE A 34 2.03 3.98 -9.44
CA PHE A 34 2.44 3.25 -8.23
C PHE A 34 1.27 2.53 -7.57
N ALA A 35 0.09 3.15 -7.50
CA ALA A 35 -1.11 2.53 -6.98
C ALA A 35 -1.51 1.30 -7.79
N GLN A 36 -1.41 1.36 -9.11
CA GLN A 36 -1.65 0.21 -9.99
C GLN A 36 -0.66 -0.93 -9.70
N ARG A 37 0.65 -0.63 -9.63
CA ARG A 37 1.68 -1.65 -9.34
C ARG A 37 1.51 -2.30 -7.97
N LEU A 38 1.12 -1.52 -6.96
CA LEU A 38 0.77 -2.04 -5.64
C LEU A 38 -0.44 -2.99 -5.71
N CYS A 39 -1.52 -2.58 -6.39
CA CYS A 39 -2.70 -3.41 -6.53
C CYS A 39 -2.42 -4.68 -7.34
N ASP A 40 -1.62 -4.61 -8.41
CA ASP A 40 -1.22 -5.77 -9.20
C ASP A 40 -0.38 -6.74 -8.35
N ALA A 41 0.58 -6.25 -7.57
CA ALA A 41 1.37 -7.07 -6.66
C ALA A 41 0.52 -7.74 -5.57
N ALA A 42 -0.54 -7.07 -5.12
CA ALA A 42 -1.50 -7.58 -4.14
C ALA A 42 -2.62 -8.43 -4.77
N GLY A 43 -2.66 -8.60 -6.10
CA GLY A 43 -3.72 -9.35 -6.79
C GLY A 43 -5.10 -8.68 -6.78
N ILE A 44 -5.15 -7.35 -6.61
CA ILE A 44 -6.37 -6.56 -6.49
C ILE A 44 -6.72 -5.97 -7.85
N ARG A 45 -7.94 -6.22 -8.34
CA ARG A 45 -8.48 -5.52 -9.51
C ARG A 45 -9.12 -4.20 -9.08
N ILE A 46 -8.61 -3.10 -9.62
CA ILE A 46 -9.17 -1.75 -9.42
C ILE A 46 -9.70 -1.21 -10.74
N GLY A 47 -10.81 -0.47 -10.70
CA GLY A 47 -11.38 0.20 -11.87
C GLY A 47 -10.82 1.60 -12.10
N HIS A 48 -10.35 2.26 -11.04
CA HIS A 48 -9.71 3.57 -11.13
C HIS A 48 -8.56 3.72 -10.12
N PRO A 49 -7.31 3.97 -10.57
CA PRO A 49 -6.09 3.84 -9.75
C PRO A 49 -5.98 4.82 -8.58
N VAL A 50 -6.70 5.94 -8.60
CA VAL A 50 -6.72 6.92 -7.50
C VAL A 50 -7.96 6.81 -6.61
N LYS A 51 -9.15 6.62 -7.19
CA LYS A 51 -10.42 6.62 -6.42
C LYS A 51 -10.63 5.34 -5.64
N ASP A 52 -10.22 4.20 -6.21
CA ASP A 52 -10.50 2.90 -5.62
C ASP A 52 -9.65 2.62 -4.38
N LEU A 53 -8.53 3.31 -4.23
CA LEU A 53 -7.64 3.19 -3.08
C LEU A 53 -8.26 3.79 -1.80
N PHE A 54 -9.38 4.51 -1.89
CA PHE A 54 -10.20 4.91 -0.72
C PHE A 54 -11.24 3.86 -0.31
N LYS A 55 -11.44 2.79 -1.11
CA LYS A 55 -12.45 1.76 -0.81
C LYS A 55 -11.98 0.88 0.35
N PRO A 56 -12.84 0.62 1.36
CA PRO A 56 -12.49 -0.25 2.49
C PRO A 56 -12.03 -1.66 2.08
N SER A 57 -12.56 -2.19 0.97
CA SER A 57 -12.14 -3.48 0.43
C SER A 57 -10.68 -3.49 -0.03
N VAL A 58 -10.23 -2.41 -0.67
CA VAL A 58 -8.84 -2.26 -1.14
C VAL A 58 -7.90 -2.07 0.06
N HIS A 59 -8.30 -1.31 1.08
CA HIS A 59 -7.55 -1.22 2.34
C HIS A 59 -7.30 -2.58 2.96
N LYS A 60 -8.37 -3.38 3.14
CA LYS A 60 -8.28 -4.71 3.76
C LYS A 60 -7.43 -5.67 2.94
N ALA A 61 -7.53 -5.60 1.61
CA ALA A 61 -6.74 -6.45 0.73
C ALA A 61 -5.24 -6.11 0.80
N ILE A 62 -4.88 -4.82 0.80
CA ILE A 62 -3.48 -4.38 0.96
C ILE A 62 -2.96 -4.77 2.34
N GLU A 63 -3.74 -4.57 3.40
CA GLU A 63 -3.39 -4.97 4.77
C GLU A 63 -3.13 -6.48 4.88
N ASN A 64 -4.02 -7.31 4.33
CA ASN A 64 -3.83 -8.76 4.32
C ASN A 64 -2.57 -9.17 3.53
N PHE A 65 -2.33 -8.51 2.40
CA PHE A 65 -1.16 -8.77 1.56
C PHE A 65 0.16 -8.48 2.28
N VAL A 66 0.26 -7.32 2.94
CA VAL A 66 1.52 -6.93 3.62
C VAL A 66 1.68 -7.58 4.99
N SER A 67 0.58 -7.89 5.69
CA SER A 67 0.62 -8.61 6.99
C SER A 67 1.18 -10.02 6.87
N GLY A 68 0.97 -10.68 5.72
CA GLY A 68 1.55 -11.99 5.42
C GLY A 68 3.04 -11.99 5.06
N LYS A 69 3.67 -10.82 4.87
CA LYS A 69 5.06 -10.69 4.41
C LYS A 69 6.00 -10.19 5.50
N THR A 70 7.23 -10.68 5.49
CA THR A 70 8.33 -10.13 6.28
C THR A 70 8.81 -8.80 5.70
N ARG A 71 9.53 -8.01 6.51
CA ARG A 71 10.21 -6.79 6.06
C ARG A 71 11.11 -7.06 4.84
N GLN A 72 11.93 -8.10 4.89
CA GLN A 72 12.82 -8.46 3.78
C GLN A 72 12.07 -8.78 2.47
N GLU A 73 10.95 -9.49 2.54
CA GLU A 73 10.12 -9.77 1.36
C GLU A 73 9.46 -8.50 0.80
N LEU A 74 9.12 -7.54 1.67
CA LEU A 74 8.56 -6.25 1.27
C LEU A 74 9.62 -5.35 0.65
N ASP A 75 10.84 -5.31 1.19
CA ASP A 75 11.95 -4.54 0.63
C ASP A 75 12.30 -5.06 -0.78
N ALA A 76 12.42 -6.38 -0.94
CA ALA A 76 12.65 -7.01 -2.25
C ALA A 76 11.50 -6.74 -3.25
N LEU A 77 10.26 -6.73 -2.77
CA LEU A 77 9.09 -6.39 -3.60
C LEU A 77 9.13 -4.93 -4.06
N ALA A 78 9.52 -4.01 -3.17
CA ALA A 78 9.62 -2.58 -3.45
C ALA A 78 10.57 -2.32 -4.62
N GLU A 79 11.75 -2.93 -4.59
CA GLU A 79 12.75 -2.83 -5.65
C GLU A 79 12.27 -3.51 -6.94
N ALA A 80 11.78 -4.74 -6.86
CA ALA A 80 11.43 -5.53 -8.04
C ALA A 80 10.23 -4.98 -8.82
N ARG A 81 9.30 -4.31 -8.13
CA ARG A 81 8.08 -3.76 -8.73
C ARG A 81 8.05 -2.24 -8.76
N ASP A 82 9.09 -1.58 -8.27
CA ASP A 82 9.19 -0.12 -8.15
C ASP A 82 7.93 0.44 -7.46
N ILE A 83 7.71 -0.05 -6.23
CA ILE A 83 6.62 0.34 -5.35
C ILE A 83 7.22 1.18 -4.21
N PRO A 84 6.78 2.44 -4.02
CA PRO A 84 7.29 3.31 -2.97
C PRO A 84 6.77 2.85 -1.61
N LEU A 85 7.57 2.04 -0.93
CA LEU A 85 7.34 1.59 0.44
C LEU A 85 8.67 1.57 1.21
N LEU A 86 8.58 1.63 2.54
CA LEU A 86 9.72 1.57 3.44
C LEU A 86 9.38 0.70 4.65
N THR A 87 10.20 -0.32 4.91
CA THR A 87 10.06 -1.11 6.14
C THR A 87 10.63 -0.35 7.33
N LEU A 88 9.92 -0.43 8.46
CA LEU A 88 10.28 0.29 9.67
C LEU A 88 11.08 -0.63 10.60
N ARG A 89 12.16 -0.09 11.17
CA ARG A 89 13.02 -0.81 12.12
C ARG A 89 12.31 -1.03 13.45
#